data_AF-A0A2D6XD78-F1
#
_entry.id   AF-A0A2D6XD78-F1
#
_cell.length_a   1.000
_cell.length_b   1.000
_cell.length_c   1.000
_cell.angle_alpha   90.00
_cell.angle_beta   90.00
_cell.angle_gamma   90.00
#
_symmetry.space_group_name_H-M   'P 1'
#
loop_
_entity.id
_entity.type
_entity.pdbx_description
1 polymer ?
#
loop_
_entity_poly.entity_id
_entity_poly.type
_entity_poly.pdbx_seq_one_letter_code
_entity_poly.pdbx_strand_id
1 'polypeptide(L)'
;MIGNTLRDRNNQYVATKDSLGTWRVLDTWHDDLRALDPDGEIPDDSEAVTIITEGAFLALVKEASRLGVLANAAFTEQTDMEREILDKESEVLDLREKLVKYEEDIFTLKQQPDRSEGFVLKEMAMNTLLKLTSMSDIQTLSKD
;
A
#
# COMPACT_ATOMS: atom_id res chain seq x y z
N MET A 1 -30.97 -9.70 32.44
CA MET A 1 -31.46 -9.91 31.07
C MET A 1 -30.42 -9.37 30.11
N ILE A 2 -29.58 -10.24 29.53
CA ILE A 2 -28.48 -9.81 28.65
C ILE A 2 -28.99 -9.21 27.34
N GLY A 3 -30.19 -9.60 26.89
CA GLY A 3 -30.85 -9.00 25.73
C GLY A 3 -31.09 -7.49 25.85
N ASN A 4 -31.30 -6.95 27.05
CA ASN A 4 -31.37 -5.49 27.24
C ASN A 4 -29.97 -4.85 27.17
N THR A 5 -28.97 -5.47 27.81
CA THR A 5 -27.58 -4.96 27.83
C THR A 5 -26.87 -5.06 26.48
N LEU A 6 -27.23 -6.04 25.64
CA LEU A 6 -26.72 -6.20 24.28
C LEU A 6 -27.34 -5.19 23.32
N ARG A 7 -28.62 -4.84 23.52
CA ARG A 7 -29.32 -3.78 22.76
C ARG A 7 -28.90 -2.36 23.12
N ASP A 8 -28.48 -2.13 24.36
CA ASP A 8 -27.91 -0.83 24.77
C ASP A 8 -26.59 -0.52 24.05
N ARG A 9 -26.01 -1.50 23.32
CA ARG A 9 -24.90 -1.25 22.41
C ARG A 9 -25.42 -0.51 21.17
N ASN A 10 -24.74 0.56 20.78
CA ASN A 10 -25.02 1.31 19.55
C ASN A 10 -24.81 0.49 18.26
N ASN A 11 -24.26 -0.72 18.35
CA ASN A 11 -23.92 -1.56 17.20
C ASN A 11 -24.90 -2.73 17.12
N GLN A 12 -25.77 -2.74 16.12
CA GLN A 12 -26.72 -3.83 15.89
C GLN A 12 -26.01 -5.15 15.58
N TYR A 13 -25.05 -5.14 14.64
CA TYR A 13 -24.35 -6.33 14.20
C TYR A 13 -22.94 -6.39 14.76
N VAL A 14 -22.56 -7.56 15.28
CA VAL A 14 -21.20 -7.84 15.75
C VAL A 14 -20.67 -9.07 15.02
N ALA A 15 -19.57 -8.91 14.29
CA ALA A 15 -18.90 -10.00 13.60
C ALA A 15 -17.68 -10.45 14.41
N THR A 16 -17.59 -11.76 14.66
CA THR A 16 -16.46 -12.39 15.36
C THR A 16 -15.93 -13.55 14.53
N LYS A 17 -14.60 -13.65 14.40
CA LYS A 17 -13.96 -14.76 13.70
C LYS A 17 -13.66 -15.88 14.69
N ASP A 18 -14.03 -17.10 14.35
CA ASP A 18 -13.68 -18.29 15.14
C ASP A 18 -12.23 -18.76 14.84
N SER A 19 -11.77 -19.78 15.57
CA SER A 19 -10.43 -20.36 15.38
C SER A 19 -10.28 -21.20 14.10
N LEU A 20 -11.38 -21.55 13.44
CA LEU A 20 -11.43 -22.37 12.23
C LEU A 20 -11.51 -21.52 10.94
N GLY A 21 -11.63 -20.19 11.06
CA GLY A 21 -11.72 -19.26 9.94
C GLY A 21 -13.15 -18.93 9.50
N THR A 22 -14.16 -19.30 10.27
CA THR A 22 -15.55 -18.94 10.06
C THR A 22 -15.89 -17.64 10.77
N TRP A 23 -16.76 -16.84 10.16
CA TRP A 23 -17.26 -15.61 10.74
C TRP A 23 -18.67 -15.82 11.29
N ARG A 24 -18.84 -15.46 12.56
CA ARG A 24 -20.11 -15.45 13.26
C ARG A 24 -20.59 -14.01 13.39
N VAL A 25 -21.68 -13.70 12.71
CA VAL A 25 -22.34 -12.38 12.74
C VAL A 25 -23.57 -12.48 13.64
N LEU A 26 -23.54 -11.76 14.77
CA LEU A 26 -24.62 -11.70 15.74
C LEU A 26 -25.45 -10.43 15.54
N ASP A 27 -26.76 -10.56 15.36
CA ASP A 27 -27.72 -9.46 15.52
C ASP A 27 -28.06 -9.30 17.00
N THR A 28 -27.40 -8.34 17.64
CA THR A 28 -27.60 -8.02 19.06
C THR A 28 -29.00 -7.47 19.35
N TRP A 29 -29.73 -7.05 18.33
CA TRP A 29 -31.08 -6.52 18.46
C TRP A 29 -32.15 -7.59 18.21
N HIS A 30 -31.78 -8.84 17.90
CA HIS A 30 -32.77 -9.89 17.69
C HIS A 30 -33.58 -10.19 18.96
N ASP A 31 -34.87 -10.48 18.80
CA ASP A 31 -35.79 -10.65 19.94
C ASP A 31 -35.55 -11.95 20.73
N ASP A 32 -35.02 -12.99 20.08
CA ASP A 32 -34.67 -14.26 20.74
C ASP A 32 -33.64 -14.09 21.86
N LEU A 33 -32.77 -13.07 21.75
CA LEU A 33 -31.77 -12.76 22.77
C LEU A 33 -32.36 -12.23 24.08
N ARG A 34 -33.65 -11.85 24.09
CA ARG A 34 -34.34 -11.36 25.30
C ARG A 34 -34.64 -12.48 26.29
N ALA A 35 -34.87 -13.70 25.79
CA ALA A 35 -35.22 -14.86 26.60
C ALA A 35 -34.01 -15.64 27.13
N LEU A 36 -32.80 -15.27 26.69
CA LEU A 36 -31.56 -15.92 27.11
C LEU A 36 -31.14 -15.51 28.52
N ASP A 37 -30.65 -16.51 29.26
CA ASP A 37 -30.03 -16.31 30.56
C ASP A 37 -28.79 -15.42 30.45
N PRO A 38 -28.47 -14.61 31.49
CA PRO A 38 -27.32 -13.71 31.45
C PRO A 38 -25.96 -14.40 31.21
N ASP A 39 -25.83 -15.65 31.66
CA ASP A 39 -24.62 -16.45 31.48
C ASP A 39 -24.79 -17.54 30.41
N GLY A 40 -25.91 -17.48 29.67
CA GLY A 40 -26.22 -18.44 28.62
C GLY A 40 -25.41 -18.15 27.35
N GLU A 41 -24.81 -19.20 26.79
CA GLU A 41 -24.21 -19.11 25.47
C GLU A 41 -25.30 -19.03 24.40
N ILE A 42 -25.13 -18.11 23.44
CA ILE A 42 -26.01 -18.03 22.27
C ILE A 42 -25.60 -19.17 21.34
N PRO A 43 -26.51 -20.07 20.96
CA PRO A 43 -26.15 -21.19 20.09
C PRO A 43 -26.03 -20.73 18.62
N ASP A 44 -25.34 -21.53 17.82
CA ASP A 44 -25.03 -21.23 16.42
C ASP A 44 -26.20 -21.43 15.46
N ASP A 45 -27.21 -22.18 15.89
CA ASP A 45 -28.48 -22.40 15.17
C ASP A 45 -29.54 -21.33 15.49
N SER A 46 -29.22 -20.35 16.34
CA SER A 46 -30.12 -19.23 16.65
C SER A 46 -30.38 -18.37 15.42
N GLU A 47 -31.62 -17.92 15.23
CA GLU A 47 -31.99 -16.98 14.16
C GLU A 47 -31.25 -15.63 14.27
N ALA A 48 -30.77 -15.30 15.47
CA ALA A 48 -29.96 -14.10 15.72
C ALA A 48 -28.51 -14.21 15.17
N VAL A 49 -28.09 -15.40 14.74
CA VAL A 49 -26.70 -15.69 14.36
C VAL A 49 -26.64 -16.11 12.90
N THR A 50 -25.80 -15.42 12.13
CA THR A 50 -25.46 -15.81 10.77
C THR A 50 -24.01 -16.26 10.70
N ILE A 51 -23.79 -17.49 10.24
CA ILE A 51 -22.45 -18.07 10.07
C ILE A 51 -22.08 -18.02 8.59
N ILE A 52 -20.95 -17.40 8.29
CA ILE A 52 -20.45 -17.28 6.92
C ILE A 52 -18.96 -17.61 6.85
N THR A 53 -18.54 -18.11 5.68
CA THR A 53 -17.12 -18.35 5.40
C THR A 53 -16.35 -17.04 5.31
N GLU A 54 -15.03 -17.11 5.51
CA GLU A 54 -14.14 -15.96 5.34
C GLU A 54 -14.28 -15.29 3.95
N GLY A 55 -14.38 -16.08 2.88
CA GLY A 55 -14.59 -15.54 1.53
C GLY A 55 -15.90 -14.76 1.41
N ALA A 56 -16.99 -15.25 2.01
CA ALA A 56 -18.28 -14.56 2.01
C ALA A 56 -18.25 -13.28 2.85
N PHE A 57 -17.59 -13.29 4.02
CA PHE A 57 -17.40 -12.10 4.85
C PHE A 57 -16.58 -11.03 4.12
N LEU A 58 -15.45 -11.40 3.48
CA LEU A 58 -14.64 -10.46 2.70
C LEU A 58 -15.41 -9.87 1.52
N ALA A 59 -16.23 -10.67 0.84
CA ALA A 59 -17.09 -10.17 -0.24
C ALA A 59 -18.12 -9.15 0.28
N LEU A 60 -18.74 -9.42 1.44
CA LEU A 60 -19.67 -8.51 2.10
C LEU A 60 -19.01 -7.18 2.47
N VAL A 61 -17.84 -7.21 3.11
CA VAL A 61 -17.11 -6.01 3.51
C VAL A 61 -16.67 -5.20 2.27
N LYS A 62 -16.21 -5.88 1.21
CA LYS A 62 -15.81 -5.23 -0.04
C LYS A 62 -16.99 -4.53 -0.72
N GLU A 63 -18.16 -5.16 -0.73
CA GLU A 63 -19.37 -4.56 -1.29
C GLU A 63 -19.88 -3.40 -0.42
N ALA A 64 -19.85 -3.54 0.91
CA ALA A 64 -20.16 -2.47 1.84
C ALA A 64 -19.22 -1.25 1.68
N SER A 65 -17.93 -1.50 1.42
CA SER A 65 -16.93 -0.47 1.08
C SER A 65 -17.31 0.24 -0.22
N ARG A 66 -17.65 -0.52 -1.26
CA ARG A 66 -18.08 0.01 -2.56
C ARG A 66 -19.32 0.91 -2.44
N LEU A 67 -20.23 0.57 -1.53
CA LEU A 67 -21.45 1.34 -1.25
C LEU A 67 -21.23 2.51 -0.27
N GLY A 68 -20.05 2.62 0.34
CA GLY A 68 -19.70 3.70 1.28
C GLY A 68 -20.36 3.59 2.66
N VAL A 69 -20.86 2.42 3.05
CA VAL A 69 -21.59 2.23 4.32
C VAL A 69 -20.70 1.76 5.47
N LEU A 70 -19.40 1.54 5.22
CA LEU A 70 -18.42 1.15 6.26
C LEU A 70 -18.11 2.25 7.28
N ALA A 71 -18.52 3.50 7.05
CA ALA A 71 -18.32 4.59 8.01
C ALA A 71 -19.01 4.33 9.37
N ASN A 72 -20.02 3.46 9.38
CA ASN A 72 -20.74 3.06 10.59
C ASN A 72 -20.16 1.80 11.25
N ALA A 73 -19.12 1.19 10.65
CA ALA A 73 -18.46 0.02 11.22
C ALA A 73 -17.37 0.48 12.21
N ALA A 74 -17.41 -0.08 13.41
CA ALA A 74 -16.34 0.08 14.40
C ALA A 74 -15.58 -1.25 14.50
N PHE A 75 -14.27 -1.23 14.30
CA PHE A 75 -13.44 -2.42 14.41
C PHE A 75 -12.70 -2.37 15.75
N THR A 76 -12.92 -3.37 16.60
CA THR A 76 -12.39 -3.38 17.97
C THR A 76 -10.88 -3.65 18.06
N GLU A 77 -10.24 -4.09 16.96
CA GLU A 77 -8.79 -4.35 16.86
C GLU A 77 -8.03 -3.26 16.07
N GLN A 78 -8.66 -2.10 15.83
CA GLN A 78 -8.16 -1.08 14.90
C GLN A 78 -6.78 -0.50 15.24
N THR A 79 -6.34 -0.48 16.50
CA THR A 79 -5.10 0.24 16.87
C THR A 79 -3.83 -0.35 16.27
N ASP A 80 -3.77 -1.67 16.14
CA ASP A 80 -2.54 -2.34 15.70
C ASP A 80 -2.51 -2.47 14.17
N MET A 81 -3.66 -2.75 13.55
CA MET A 81 -3.78 -2.80 12.10
C MET A 81 -3.72 -1.42 11.44
N GLU A 82 -4.30 -0.37 12.05
CA GLU A 82 -4.17 1.00 11.52
C GLU A 82 -2.72 1.47 11.54
N ARG A 83 -1.97 1.09 12.58
CA ARG A 83 -0.53 1.37 12.67
C ARG A 83 0.25 0.62 11.59
N GLU A 84 -0.03 -0.67 11.38
CA GLU A 84 0.61 -1.44 10.31
C GLU A 84 0.26 -0.89 8.91
N ILE A 85 -0.97 -0.44 8.71
CA ILE A 85 -1.41 0.20 7.46
C ILE A 85 -0.64 1.52 7.24
N LEU A 86 -0.55 2.38 8.25
CA LEU A 86 0.23 3.62 8.20
C LEU A 86 1.71 3.37 7.89
N ASP A 87 2.31 2.37 8.55
CA ASP A 87 3.71 2.00 8.32
C ASP A 87 3.92 1.50 6.89
N LYS A 88 3.01 0.67 6.36
CA LYS A 88 3.06 0.18 4.97
C LYS A 88 2.80 1.28 3.95
N GLU A 89 1.89 2.22 4.22
CA GLU A 89 1.65 3.37 3.35
C GLU A 89 2.87 4.28 3.27
N SER A 90 3.57 4.49 4.38
CA SER A 90 4.86 5.21 4.41
C SER A 90 5.92 4.48 3.58
N GLU A 91 6.03 3.15 3.70
CA GLU A 91 6.98 2.37 2.91
C GLU A 91 6.69 2.45 1.41
N VAL A 92 5.40 2.42 1.02
CA VAL A 92 4.99 2.58 -0.39
C VAL A 92 5.38 3.95 -0.93
N LEU A 93 5.26 5.03 -0.14
CA LEU A 93 5.70 6.36 -0.53
C LEU A 93 7.22 6.41 -0.76
N ASP A 94 8.01 5.88 0.16
CA ASP A 94 9.48 5.83 0.04
C ASP A 94 9.93 5.03 -1.19
N LEU A 95 9.27 3.89 -1.47
CA LEU A 95 9.56 3.08 -2.64
C LEU A 95 9.21 3.80 -3.95
N ARG A 96 8.12 4.57 -3.98
CA ARG A 96 7.75 5.40 -5.13
C ARG A 96 8.76 6.53 -5.36
N GLU A 97 9.22 7.19 -4.29
CA GLU A 97 10.25 8.23 -4.41
C GLU A 97 11.57 7.65 -4.95
N LYS A 98 12.00 6.49 -4.44
CA LYS A 98 13.18 5.79 -4.96
C LYS A 98 13.03 5.40 -6.44
N LEU A 99 11.85 4.95 -6.85
CA LEU A 99 11.57 4.63 -8.26
C LEU A 99 11.76 5.87 -9.15
N VAL A 100 11.17 7.01 -8.78
CA VAL A 100 11.32 8.26 -9.54
C VAL A 100 12.79 8.66 -9.63
N LYS A 101 13.51 8.60 -8.51
CA LYS A 101 14.95 8.92 -8.48
C LYS A 101 15.78 8.00 -9.39
N TYR A 102 15.53 6.69 -9.35
CA TYR A 102 16.23 5.74 -10.22
C TYR A 102 15.88 5.94 -11.70
N GLU A 103 14.65 6.32 -12.02
CA GLU A 103 14.27 6.67 -13.39
C GLU A 103 15.00 7.93 -13.88
N GLU A 104 15.14 8.95 -13.05
CA GLU A 104 15.93 10.16 -13.34
C GLU A 104 17.43 9.83 -13.53
N ASP A 105 18.01 9.03 -12.65
CA ASP A 105 19.40 8.58 -12.76
C ASP A 105 19.64 7.77 -14.05
N ILE A 106 18.71 6.88 -14.41
CA ILE A 106 18.77 6.13 -15.68
C ILE A 106 18.67 7.08 -16.87
N PHE A 107 17.79 8.08 -16.81
CA PHE A 107 17.62 9.06 -17.88
C PHE A 107 18.88 9.88 -18.11
N THR A 108 19.51 10.37 -17.04
CA THR A 108 20.76 11.14 -17.10
C THR A 108 21.92 10.29 -17.59
N LEU A 109 22.06 9.06 -17.11
CA LEU A 109 23.10 8.12 -17.56
C LEU A 109 22.93 7.74 -19.03
N LYS A 110 21.71 7.57 -19.53
CA LYS A 110 21.43 7.33 -20.96
C LYS A 110 21.72 8.54 -21.84
N GLN A 111 21.63 9.76 -21.31
CA GLN A 111 21.98 10.98 -22.05
C GLN A 111 23.49 11.22 -22.12
N GLN A 112 24.27 10.65 -21.20
CA GLN A 112 25.73 10.71 -21.34
C GLN A 112 26.12 9.85 -22.55
N PRO A 113 26.75 10.44 -23.59
CA PRO A 113 27.25 9.64 -24.69
C PRO A 113 28.28 8.68 -24.11
N ASP A 114 28.13 7.40 -24.45
CA ASP A 114 29.04 6.34 -24.05
C ASP A 114 30.47 6.78 -24.41
N ARG A 115 31.22 7.28 -23.41
CA ARG A 115 32.60 7.75 -23.56
C ARG A 115 33.48 6.52 -23.69
N SER A 116 33.29 5.80 -24.79
CA SER A 116 34.16 4.69 -25.17
C SER A 116 35.60 5.18 -25.25
N GLU A 117 36.55 4.30 -24.98
CA GLU A 117 37.98 4.61 -25.09
C GLU A 117 38.33 5.23 -26.45
N GLY A 118 37.63 4.81 -27.51
CA GLY A 118 37.77 5.38 -28.86
C GLY A 118 37.31 6.84 -28.99
N PHE A 119 36.28 7.27 -28.24
CA PHE A 119 35.86 8.68 -28.17
C PHE A 119 36.95 9.54 -27.52
N VAL A 120 37.49 9.08 -26.39
CA VAL A 120 38.56 9.78 -25.65
C VAL A 120 39.83 9.86 -26.50
N LEU A 121 40.20 8.78 -27.19
CA LEU A 121 41.37 8.75 -28.05
C LEU A 121 41.24 9.72 -29.24
N LYS A 122 40.05 9.81 -29.85
CA LYS A 122 39.77 10.78 -30.92
C LYS A 122 39.82 12.22 -30.43
N GLU A 123 39.29 12.50 -29.24
CA GLU A 123 39.35 13.83 -28.63
C GLU A 123 40.80 14.26 -28.34
N MET A 124 41.62 13.35 -27.78
CA MET A 124 43.04 13.60 -27.57
C MET A 124 43.79 13.84 -28.89
N ALA A 125 43.55 13.00 -29.90
CA ALA A 125 44.18 13.16 -31.20
C ALA A 125 43.79 14.49 -31.86
N MET A 126 42.51 14.88 -31.80
CA MET A 126 42.02 16.14 -32.37
C MET A 126 42.65 17.36 -31.67
N ASN A 127 42.76 17.33 -30.35
CA ASN A 127 43.43 18.38 -29.59
C ASN A 127 44.93 18.50 -29.93
N THR A 128 45.62 17.39 -30.13
CA THR A 128 47.03 17.41 -30.54
C THR A 128 47.19 17.93 -31.97
N LEU A 129 46.30 17.54 -32.90
CA LEU A 129 46.30 18.05 -34.27
C LEU A 129 46.06 19.56 -34.30
N LEU A 130 45.06 20.07 -33.56
CA LEU A 130 44.79 21.49 -33.45
C LEU A 130 46.01 22.26 -32.94
N LYS A 131 46.68 21.76 -31.89
CA LYS A 131 47.91 22.38 -31.39
C LYS A 131 49.02 22.41 -32.45
N LEU A 132 49.22 21.32 -33.18
CA LEU A 132 50.22 21.22 -34.23
C LEU A 132 49.93 22.18 -35.38
N THR A 133 48.68 22.28 -35.83
CA THR A 133 48.29 23.25 -36.87
C THR A 133 48.47 24.68 -36.38
N SER A 134 48.07 25.01 -35.16
CA SER A 134 48.27 26.35 -34.59
C SER A 134 49.75 26.72 -34.47
N MET A 135 50.61 25.77 -34.08
CA MET A 135 52.06 25.98 -34.03
C MET A 135 52.67 26.13 -35.43
N SER A 136 52.14 25.39 -36.40
CA SER A 136 52.57 25.49 -37.80
C SER A 136 52.20 26.85 -38.40
N ASP A 137 50.99 27.32 -38.15
CA ASP A 137 50.50 28.64 -38.60
C ASP A 137 51.32 29.79 -37.99
N ILE A 138 51.69 29.68 -36.70
CA ILE A 138 52.57 30.63 -36.02
C ILE A 138 53.99 30.62 -36.63
N GLN A 139 54.51 29.45 -37.00
CA GLN A 139 55.83 29.36 -37.64
C GLN A 139 55.85 29.95 -39.05
N THR A 140 54.74 29.86 -39.79
CA THR A 140 54.59 30.55 -41.08
C THR A 140 54.44 32.05 -40.93
N LEU A 141 53.72 32.54 -39.92
CA LEU A 141 53.58 33.98 -39.61
C LEU A 141 54.87 34.63 -39.07
N SER A 142 55.78 33.83 -38.50
CA SER A 142 57.07 34.29 -37.96
C SER A 142 58.20 34.36 -39.01
N LYS A 143 57.95 33.92 -40.25
CA LYS A 143 58.96 33.85 -41.32
C LYS A 143 58.83 34.93 -42.39
N ASP A 144 57.81 35.79 -42.29
CA ASP A 144 57.70 37.08 -42.99
C ASP A 144 58.17 38.22 -42.07
#